data_AF-A0AAU8H790-F1
#
_entry.id   AF-A0AAU8H790-F1
#
_cell.length_a   1.000
_cell.length_b   1.000
_cell.length_c   1.000
_cell.angle_alpha   90.00
_cell.angle_beta   90.00
_cell.angle_gamma   90.00
#
_symmetry.space_group_name_H-M   'P 1'
#
loop_
_entity.id
_entity.type
_entity.pdbx_description
1 polymer ?
#
loop_
_entity_poly.entity_id
_entity_poly.type
_entity_poly.pdbx_seq_one_letter_code
_entity_poly.pdbx_strand_id
1 'polypeptide(L)'
;MSATRMMILGLVKWMQPVHGYDVRRELLSWGADRWANVQPGSIYHALRKLTEEGLLRAVSTEQVGARPARTTYEVTPKGEDEFEGLLRAQWWQVQERPDPFTAAFSFLPALPRDEAAAALRNRANLLRAGIESMRASLESDWIRTSKPVHVGWMFELWSARAEAEMAWCERVADRIDSGVSYLPAGPARGEGWPGWSDGEPGRTADAK
;
A
#
# COMPACT_ATOMS: atom_id res chain seq x y z
N MET A 1 7.42 9.33 2.20
CA MET A 1 8.83 9.21 1.74
C MET A 1 9.71 8.29 2.62
N SER A 2 9.16 7.61 3.64
CA SER A 2 9.93 6.77 4.59
C SER A 2 10.35 5.39 4.02
N ALA A 3 9.47 4.70 3.28
CA ALA A 3 9.70 3.31 2.86
C ALA A 3 10.86 3.16 1.84
N THR A 4 10.88 3.92 0.75
CA THR A 4 11.95 3.85 -0.26
C THR A 4 13.33 4.08 0.33
N ARG A 5 13.45 5.07 1.21
CA ARG A 5 14.68 5.40 1.92
C ARG A 5 15.14 4.25 2.82
N MET A 6 14.25 3.76 3.68
CA MET A 6 14.52 2.63 4.57
C MET A 6 14.95 1.39 3.78
N MET A 7 14.26 1.08 2.68
CA MET A 7 14.57 -0.08 1.84
C MET A 7 15.92 0.05 1.13
N ILE A 8 16.25 1.23 0.59
CA ILE A 8 17.55 1.46 -0.06
C ILE A 8 18.68 1.38 0.97
N LEU A 9 18.55 2.03 2.13
CA LEU A 9 19.57 1.98 3.18
C LEU A 9 19.77 0.55 3.69
N GLY A 10 18.68 -0.18 3.95
CA GLY A 10 18.75 -1.58 4.40
C GLY A 10 19.40 -2.49 3.37
N LEU A 11 19.05 -2.34 2.09
CA LEU A 11 19.62 -3.16 1.03
C LEU A 11 21.11 -2.85 0.79
N VAL A 12 21.50 -1.58 0.80
CA VAL A 12 22.92 -1.19 0.74
C VAL A 12 23.66 -1.76 1.94
N LYS A 13 23.14 -1.62 3.16
CA LYS A 13 23.75 -2.19 4.38
C LYS A 13 24.01 -3.70 4.26
N TRP A 14 23.08 -4.45 3.64
CA TRP A 14 23.22 -5.91 3.48
C TRP A 14 24.16 -6.33 2.35
N MET A 15 24.26 -5.57 1.27
CA MET A 15 25.00 -5.95 0.06
C MET A 15 26.31 -5.17 -0.14
N GLN A 16 26.61 -4.21 0.74
CA GLN A 16 27.72 -3.29 0.53
C GLN A 16 29.10 -3.98 0.44
N PRO A 17 30.02 -3.42 -0.38
CA PRO A 17 29.77 -2.35 -1.34
C PRO A 17 28.90 -2.82 -2.52
N VAL A 18 27.88 -2.05 -2.92
CA VAL A 18 26.90 -2.48 -3.94
C VAL A 18 26.65 -1.43 -5.01
N HIS A 19 26.50 -1.84 -6.27
CA HIS A 19 26.12 -0.92 -7.34
C HIS A 19 24.66 -0.51 -7.25
N GLY A 20 24.38 0.76 -7.59
CA GLY A 20 23.00 1.26 -7.64
C GLY A 20 22.08 0.48 -8.59
N TYR A 21 22.63 -0.12 -9.65
CA TYR A 21 21.90 -1.02 -10.54
C TYR A 21 21.44 -2.30 -9.83
N ASP A 22 22.31 -2.92 -9.02
CA ASP A 22 21.98 -4.14 -8.29
C ASP A 22 20.96 -3.86 -7.18
N VAL A 23 21.09 -2.70 -6.50
CA VAL A 23 20.07 -2.20 -5.55
C VAL A 23 18.70 -2.11 -6.23
N ARG A 24 18.63 -1.49 -7.41
CA ARG A 24 17.39 -1.41 -8.18
C ARG A 24 16.88 -2.78 -8.58
N ARG A 25 17.75 -3.65 -9.14
CA ARG A 25 17.36 -4.99 -9.61
C ARG A 25 16.74 -5.80 -8.48
N GLU A 26 17.33 -5.75 -7.29
CA GLU A 26 16.88 -6.54 -6.15
C GLU A 26 15.56 -5.99 -5.57
N LEU A 27 15.40 -4.67 -5.43
CA LEU A 27 14.11 -4.09 -5.00
C LEU A 27 12.96 -4.44 -5.96
N LEU A 28 13.24 -4.49 -7.27
CA LEU A 28 12.24 -4.92 -8.26
C LEU A 28 11.99 -6.42 -8.24
N SER A 29 13.01 -7.25 -7.96
CA SER A 29 12.84 -8.69 -7.80
C SER A 29 11.93 -9.03 -6.61
N TRP A 30 11.89 -8.15 -5.60
CA TRP A 30 10.96 -8.23 -4.47
C TRP A 30 9.56 -7.71 -4.77
N GLY A 31 9.33 -7.12 -5.95
CA GLY A 31 8.07 -6.44 -6.29
C GLY A 31 7.78 -5.22 -5.41
N ALA A 32 8.81 -4.54 -4.90
CA ALA A 32 8.69 -3.39 -3.99
C ALA A 32 7.93 -2.20 -4.60
N ASP A 33 7.83 -2.14 -5.92
CA ASP A 33 6.96 -1.22 -6.65
C ASP A 33 5.49 -1.42 -6.29
N ARG A 34 5.06 -2.68 -6.10
CA ARG A 34 3.66 -3.02 -5.81
C ARG A 34 3.30 -2.86 -4.34
N TRP A 35 4.15 -3.32 -3.42
CA TRP A 35 3.80 -3.37 -1.99
C TRP A 35 4.40 -2.25 -1.13
N ALA A 36 5.49 -1.63 -1.59
CA ALA A 36 6.15 -0.52 -0.89
C ALA A 36 6.15 0.79 -1.68
N ASN A 37 5.52 0.82 -2.87
CA ASN A 37 5.49 1.95 -3.78
C ASN A 37 6.90 2.50 -4.12
N VAL A 38 7.89 1.59 -4.21
CA VAL A 38 9.26 1.95 -4.60
C VAL A 38 9.37 1.98 -6.11
N GLN A 39 9.20 3.17 -6.69
CA GLN A 39 9.20 3.33 -8.14
C GLN A 39 10.61 3.19 -8.72
N PRO A 40 10.82 2.42 -9.79
CA PRO A 40 12.14 2.18 -10.39
C PRO A 40 12.92 3.48 -10.70
N GLY A 41 12.22 4.50 -11.19
CA GLY A 41 12.81 5.80 -11.53
C GLY A 41 13.27 6.62 -10.31
N SER A 42 12.69 6.37 -9.14
CA SER A 42 13.02 7.09 -7.90
C SER A 42 14.28 6.57 -7.21
N ILE A 43 14.71 5.34 -7.51
CA ILE A 43 15.79 4.66 -6.78
C ILE A 43 17.14 5.36 -7.00
N TYR A 44 17.49 5.70 -8.24
CA TYR A 44 18.75 6.39 -8.53
C TYR A 44 18.78 7.82 -7.96
N HIS A 45 17.63 8.51 -8.01
CA HIS A 45 17.49 9.82 -7.38
C HIS A 45 17.67 9.71 -5.85
N ALA A 46 17.05 8.69 -5.23
CA ALA A 46 17.17 8.44 -3.81
C ALA A 46 18.61 8.07 -3.40
N LEU A 47 19.30 7.21 -4.16
CA LEU A 47 20.72 6.89 -3.91
C LEU A 47 21.59 8.16 -3.91
N ARG A 48 21.41 9.02 -4.91
CA ARG A 48 22.14 10.30 -5.00
C ARG A 48 21.85 11.19 -3.79
N LYS A 49 20.56 11.38 -3.46
CA LYS A 49 20.12 12.19 -2.32
C LYS A 49 20.66 11.65 -0.99
N LEU A 50 20.66 10.34 -0.81
CA LEU A 50 21.21 9.70 0.40
C LEU A 50 22.73 9.91 0.53
N THR A 51 23.46 9.94 -0.59
CA THR A 51 24.87 10.30 -0.61
C THR A 51 25.09 11.78 -0.30
N GLU A 52 24.30 12.69 -0.88
CA GLU A 52 24.35 14.13 -0.60
C GLU A 52 24.07 14.44 0.89
N GLU A 53 23.16 13.69 1.52
CA GLU A 53 22.86 13.79 2.96
C GLU A 53 23.91 13.13 3.87
N GLY A 54 24.93 12.49 3.29
CA GLY A 54 26.01 11.80 4.00
C GLY A 54 25.57 10.51 4.69
N LEU A 55 24.47 9.88 4.22
CA LEU A 55 24.00 8.60 4.73
C LEU A 55 24.62 7.43 3.98
N LEU A 56 24.90 7.62 2.69
CA LEU A 56 25.68 6.71 1.87
C LEU A 56 27.01 7.34 1.48
N ARG A 57 28.01 6.51 1.23
CA ARG A 57 29.30 6.89 0.66
C ARG A 57 29.48 6.22 -0.69
N ALA A 58 29.85 6.99 -1.71
CA ALA A 58 30.31 6.45 -2.98
C ALA A 58 31.75 5.94 -2.84
N VAL A 59 32.00 4.67 -3.15
CA VAL A 59 33.29 4.00 -2.87
C VAL A 59 34.14 3.89 -4.14
N SER A 60 33.51 3.51 -5.26
CA SER A 60 34.17 3.36 -6.56
C SER A 60 33.22 3.83 -7.65
N THR A 61 33.78 4.40 -8.72
CA THR A 61 33.07 4.67 -9.96
C THR A 61 33.84 4.00 -11.09
N GLU A 62 33.40 2.80 -11.49
CA GLU A 62 34.04 2.04 -12.56
C GLU A 62 33.39 2.36 -13.90
N GLN A 63 34.19 2.74 -14.88
CA GLN A 63 33.75 2.91 -16.27
C GLN A 63 34.49 1.90 -17.15
N VAL A 64 33.78 0.87 -17.61
CA VAL A 64 34.34 -0.15 -18.51
C VAL A 64 34.03 0.23 -19.96
N GLY A 65 35.04 0.76 -20.67
CA GLY A 65 34.92 1.19 -22.07
C GLY A 65 33.89 2.32 -22.25
N ALA A 66 33.03 2.21 -23.28
CA ALA A 66 31.99 3.20 -23.57
C ALA A 66 30.72 3.07 -22.69
N ARG A 67 30.71 2.19 -21.67
CA ARG A 67 29.53 2.03 -20.80
C ARG A 67 29.43 3.20 -19.81
N PRO A 68 28.22 3.52 -19.32
CA PRO A 68 28.05 4.50 -18.24
C PRO A 68 28.82 4.06 -17.00
N ALA A 69 29.44 5.02 -16.32
CA ALA A 69 30.16 4.76 -15.09
C ALA A 69 29.21 4.22 -14.00
N ARG A 70 29.62 3.17 -13.29
CA ARG A 70 28.83 2.50 -12.26
C ARG A 70 29.39 2.84 -10.88
N THR A 71 28.61 3.57 -10.11
CA THR A 71 28.95 3.90 -8.72
C THR A 71 28.55 2.77 -7.78
N THR A 72 29.47 2.35 -6.91
CA THR A 72 29.19 1.51 -5.74
C THR A 72 28.95 2.37 -4.50
N TYR A 73 28.06 1.90 -3.63
CA TYR A 73 27.66 2.58 -2.40
C TYR A 73 27.92 1.69 -1.19
N GLU A 74 28.35 2.33 -0.10
CA GLU A 74 28.40 1.80 1.26
C GLU A 74 27.50 2.65 2.16
N VAL A 75 26.95 2.05 3.22
CA VAL A 75 26.25 2.82 4.26
C VAL A 75 27.26 3.41 5.24
N THR A 76 27.00 4.63 5.69
CA THR A 76 27.80 5.29 6.73
C THR A 76 27.20 5.02 8.12
N PRO A 77 27.92 5.27 9.24
CA PRO A 77 27.32 5.17 10.58
C PRO A 77 26.02 5.98 10.72
N LYS A 78 26.00 7.21 10.19
CA LYS A 78 24.79 8.05 10.14
C LYS A 78 23.65 7.39 9.35
N GLY A 79 23.98 6.70 8.25
CA GLY A 79 23.03 5.94 7.45
C GLY A 79 22.48 4.70 8.17
N GLU A 80 23.28 4.06 9.01
CA GLU A 80 22.83 2.96 9.85
C GLU A 80 21.84 3.44 10.92
N ASP A 81 22.18 4.53 11.62
CA ASP A 81 21.29 5.16 12.61
C ASP A 81 19.94 5.55 11.99
N GLU A 82 19.97 6.15 10.80
CA GLU A 82 18.76 6.51 10.04
C GLU A 82 17.93 5.28 9.67
N PHE A 83 18.57 4.21 9.15
CA PHE A 83 17.88 2.97 8.81
C PHE A 83 17.19 2.37 10.04
N GLU A 84 17.89 2.27 11.15
CA GLU A 84 17.33 1.72 12.38
C GLU A 84 16.21 2.59 12.95
N GLY A 85 16.35 3.91 12.90
CA GLY A 85 15.32 4.86 13.32
C GLY A 85 14.04 4.71 12.50
N LEU A 86 14.16 4.67 11.17
CA LEU A 86 13.03 4.45 10.27
C LEU A 86 12.38 3.09 10.50
N LEU A 87 13.18 2.04 10.68
CA LEU A 87 12.69 0.70 10.97
C LEU A 87 11.89 0.71 12.27
N ARG A 88 12.47 1.17 13.38
CA ARG A 88 11.79 1.24 14.68
C ARG A 88 10.52 2.09 14.61
N ALA A 89 10.53 3.21 13.89
CA ALA A 89 9.32 4.02 13.72
C ALA A 89 8.16 3.24 13.07
N GLN A 90 8.43 2.36 12.10
CA GLN A 90 7.39 1.51 11.49
C GLN A 90 6.94 0.35 12.38
N TRP A 91 7.81 -0.14 13.27
CA TRP A 91 7.49 -1.24 14.19
C TRP A 91 6.75 -0.79 15.45
N TRP A 92 7.08 0.39 15.99
CA TRP A 92 6.49 0.90 17.23
C TRP A 92 5.29 1.82 17.03
N GLN A 93 4.99 2.21 15.78
CA GLN A 93 3.84 3.06 15.48
C GLN A 93 2.93 2.43 14.43
N VAL A 94 1.63 2.44 14.70
CA VAL A 94 0.63 2.12 13.68
C VAL A 94 0.44 3.37 12.82
N GLN A 95 0.87 3.28 11.57
CA GLN A 95 0.70 4.35 10.59
C GLN A 95 -0.62 4.16 9.84
N GLU A 96 -1.47 5.18 9.86
CA GLU A 96 -2.64 5.23 8.98
C GLU A 96 -2.18 5.42 7.53
N ARG A 97 -2.68 4.57 6.65
CA ARG A 97 -2.43 4.69 5.21
C ARG A 97 -3.64 5.37 4.58
N PRO A 98 -3.45 6.43 3.79
CA PRO A 98 -4.53 6.97 2.98
C PRO A 98 -5.12 5.85 2.12
N ASP A 99 -6.42 5.62 2.27
CA ASP A 99 -7.17 4.64 1.50
C ASP A 99 -8.18 5.37 0.58
N PRO A 100 -7.93 5.43 -0.74
CA PRO A 100 -8.84 6.05 -1.69
C PRO A 100 -10.25 5.45 -1.67
N PHE A 101 -10.38 4.16 -1.32
CA PHE A 101 -11.68 3.53 -1.22
C PHE A 101 -12.47 4.07 -0.02
N THR A 102 -11.86 4.19 1.15
CA THR A 102 -12.49 4.84 2.32
C THR A 102 -12.89 6.29 2.02
N ALA A 103 -12.06 7.03 1.27
CA ALA A 103 -12.43 8.38 0.82
C ALA A 103 -13.66 8.36 -0.11
N ALA A 104 -13.73 7.45 -1.07
CA ALA A 104 -14.92 7.30 -1.93
C ALA A 104 -16.16 6.84 -1.14
N PHE A 105 -15.98 5.92 -0.18
CA PHE A 105 -17.06 5.40 0.66
C PHE A 105 -17.68 6.48 1.55
N SER A 106 -16.93 7.51 1.93
CA SER A 106 -17.49 8.67 2.65
C SER A 106 -18.61 9.39 1.87
N PHE A 107 -18.68 9.17 0.56
CA PHE A 107 -19.72 9.65 -0.33
C PHE A 107 -20.73 8.56 -0.74
N LEU A 108 -20.88 7.48 0.04
CA LEU A 108 -21.76 6.34 -0.28
C LEU A 108 -23.16 6.74 -0.82
N PRO A 109 -23.90 7.70 -0.21
CA PRO A 109 -25.22 8.06 -0.72
C PRO A 109 -25.23 8.78 -2.08
N ALA A 110 -24.07 9.14 -2.64
CA ALA A 110 -23.96 9.67 -3.99
C ALA A 110 -24.09 8.58 -5.07
N LEU A 111 -24.02 7.29 -4.69
CA LEU A 111 -24.27 6.15 -5.59
C LEU A 111 -25.69 5.61 -5.42
N PRO A 112 -26.35 5.17 -6.51
CA PRO A 112 -27.53 4.33 -6.44
C PRO A 112 -27.29 3.11 -5.53
N ARG A 113 -28.28 2.72 -4.75
CA ARG A 113 -28.11 1.71 -3.69
C ARG A 113 -27.77 0.33 -4.27
N ASP A 114 -28.42 -0.03 -5.37
CA ASP A 114 -28.16 -1.25 -6.13
C ASP A 114 -26.75 -1.26 -6.71
N GLU A 115 -26.29 -0.12 -7.25
CA GLU A 115 -24.92 0.04 -7.72
C GLU A 115 -23.90 -0.07 -6.58
N ALA A 116 -24.16 0.57 -5.43
CA ALA A 116 -23.28 0.52 -4.27
C ALA A 116 -23.12 -0.92 -3.72
N ALA A 117 -24.23 -1.66 -3.59
CA ALA A 117 -24.19 -3.06 -3.17
C ALA A 117 -23.46 -3.95 -4.20
N ALA A 118 -23.73 -3.77 -5.49
CA ALA A 118 -23.03 -4.49 -6.56
C ALA A 118 -21.51 -4.19 -6.57
N ALA A 119 -21.10 -2.93 -6.38
CA ALA A 119 -19.72 -2.52 -6.31
C ALA A 119 -18.97 -3.17 -5.13
N LEU A 120 -19.59 -3.22 -3.95
CA LEU A 120 -19.02 -3.92 -2.79
C LEU A 120 -18.87 -5.43 -3.03
N ARG A 121 -19.86 -6.08 -3.67
CA ARG A 121 -19.74 -7.49 -4.04
C ARG A 121 -18.64 -7.74 -5.07
N ASN A 122 -18.50 -6.86 -6.05
CA ASN A 122 -17.39 -6.92 -6.99
C ASN A 122 -16.04 -6.77 -6.27
N ARG A 123 -15.93 -5.83 -5.33
CA ARG A 123 -14.73 -5.66 -4.50
C ARG A 123 -14.43 -6.93 -3.69
N ALA A 124 -15.43 -7.56 -3.08
CA ALA A 124 -15.27 -8.83 -2.38
C ALA A 124 -14.74 -9.94 -3.31
N ASN A 125 -15.24 -10.04 -4.54
CA ASN A 125 -14.76 -11.01 -5.51
C ASN A 125 -13.29 -10.78 -5.91
N LEU A 126 -12.88 -9.51 -6.09
CA LEU A 126 -11.48 -9.16 -6.38
C LEU A 126 -10.56 -9.53 -5.19
N LEU A 127 -11.00 -9.24 -3.97
CA LEU A 127 -10.27 -9.62 -2.75
C LEU A 127 -10.15 -11.14 -2.64
N ARG A 128 -11.22 -11.89 -2.92
CA ARG A 128 -11.22 -13.36 -2.94
C ARG A 128 -10.18 -13.91 -3.91
N ALA A 129 -10.15 -13.41 -5.13
CA ALA A 129 -9.16 -13.82 -6.13
C ALA A 129 -7.72 -13.52 -5.66
N GLY A 130 -7.51 -12.37 -5.00
CA GLY A 130 -6.23 -12.03 -4.40
C GLY A 130 -5.81 -12.96 -3.26
N ILE A 131 -6.74 -13.32 -2.37
CA ILE A 131 -6.51 -14.26 -1.26
C ILE A 131 -6.10 -15.63 -1.81
N GLU A 132 -6.81 -16.17 -2.79
CA GLU A 132 -6.46 -17.46 -3.39
C GLU A 132 -5.09 -17.43 -4.07
N SER A 133 -4.73 -16.32 -4.74
CA SER A 133 -3.40 -16.14 -5.30
C SER A 133 -2.30 -16.11 -4.21
N MET A 134 -2.56 -15.45 -3.08
CA MET A 134 -1.62 -15.42 -1.95
C MET A 134 -1.47 -16.78 -1.29
N ARG A 135 -2.56 -17.53 -1.11
CA ARG A 135 -2.54 -18.90 -0.57
C ARG A 135 -1.76 -19.85 -1.48
N ALA A 136 -2.02 -19.82 -2.78
CA ALA A 136 -1.24 -20.60 -3.75
C ALA A 136 0.25 -20.23 -3.73
N SER A 137 0.57 -18.94 -3.53
CA SER A 137 1.96 -18.49 -3.38
C SER A 137 2.62 -19.07 -2.13
N LEU A 138 1.91 -19.11 -0.99
CA LEU A 138 2.41 -19.72 0.26
C LEU A 138 2.68 -21.21 0.13
N GLU A 139 1.92 -21.92 -0.70
CA GLU A 139 2.10 -23.35 -0.95
C GLU A 139 3.26 -23.65 -1.93
N SER A 140 3.74 -22.65 -2.66
CA SER A 140 4.81 -22.84 -3.65
C SER A 140 6.16 -23.16 -3.03
N ASP A 141 6.93 -24.03 -3.69
CA ASP A 141 8.31 -24.37 -3.28
C ASP A 141 9.20 -23.13 -3.19
N TRP A 142 8.99 -22.14 -4.06
CA TRP A 142 9.75 -20.90 -4.06
C TRP A 142 9.61 -20.13 -2.73
N ILE A 143 8.39 -20.00 -2.18
CA ILE A 143 8.20 -19.38 -0.87
C ILE A 143 8.72 -20.31 0.25
N ARG A 144 8.39 -21.59 0.20
CA ARG A 144 8.65 -22.52 1.32
C ARG A 144 10.12 -22.87 1.50
N THR A 145 10.91 -22.81 0.44
CA THR A 145 12.30 -23.31 0.46
C THR A 145 13.34 -22.24 0.11
N SER A 146 12.97 -21.21 -0.65
CA SER A 146 13.94 -20.25 -1.22
C SER A 146 13.85 -18.85 -0.60
N LYS A 147 12.94 -18.61 0.35
CA LYS A 147 12.75 -17.31 1.01
C LYS A 147 12.87 -17.41 2.53
N PRO A 148 13.29 -16.32 3.20
CA PRO A 148 13.21 -16.25 4.66
C PRO A 148 11.78 -16.49 5.15
N VAL A 149 11.64 -17.18 6.29
CA VAL A 149 10.34 -17.58 6.86
C VAL A 149 9.36 -16.41 7.04
N HIS A 150 9.87 -15.22 7.37
CA HIS A 150 9.04 -14.03 7.60
C HIS A 150 8.37 -13.52 6.32
N VAL A 151 8.85 -13.90 5.13
CA VAL A 151 8.16 -13.59 3.88
C VAL A 151 6.80 -14.29 3.86
N GLY A 152 6.72 -15.55 4.29
CA GLY A 152 5.43 -16.25 4.46
C GLY A 152 4.51 -15.51 5.43
N TRP A 153 5.02 -15.06 6.57
CA TRP A 153 4.24 -14.29 7.54
C TRP A 153 3.71 -12.96 6.99
N MET A 154 4.40 -12.33 6.03
CA MET A 154 3.88 -11.15 5.33
C MET A 154 2.66 -11.50 4.47
N PHE A 155 2.71 -12.61 3.72
CA PHE A 155 1.57 -13.09 2.93
C PHE A 155 0.39 -13.49 3.83
N GLU A 156 0.65 -14.11 4.99
CA GLU A 156 -0.38 -14.41 5.99
C GLU A 156 -1.08 -13.13 6.48
N LEU A 157 -0.32 -12.10 6.83
CA LEU A 157 -0.87 -10.80 7.24
C LEU A 157 -1.70 -10.14 6.14
N TRP A 158 -1.23 -10.17 4.89
CA TRP A 158 -1.97 -9.62 3.75
C TRP A 158 -3.26 -10.38 3.47
N SER A 159 -3.23 -11.71 3.57
CA SER A 159 -4.40 -12.58 3.42
C SER A 159 -5.43 -12.29 4.51
N ALA A 160 -5.01 -12.22 5.78
CA ALA A 160 -5.90 -11.93 6.91
C ALA A 160 -6.59 -10.55 6.76
N ARG A 161 -5.85 -9.53 6.30
CA ARG A 161 -6.42 -8.20 6.03
C ARG A 161 -7.45 -8.24 4.90
N ALA A 162 -7.12 -8.91 3.80
CA ALA A 162 -8.02 -9.04 2.66
C ALA A 162 -9.29 -9.84 3.00
N GLU A 163 -9.18 -10.89 3.81
CA GLU A 163 -10.32 -11.69 4.29
C GLU A 163 -11.25 -10.86 5.16
N ALA A 164 -10.71 -10.06 6.08
CA ALA A 164 -11.49 -9.18 6.92
C ALA A 164 -12.25 -8.13 6.08
N GLU A 165 -11.59 -7.54 5.09
CA GLU A 165 -12.20 -6.56 4.18
C GLU A 165 -13.24 -7.20 3.24
N MET A 166 -12.97 -8.39 2.71
CA MET A 166 -13.91 -9.15 1.88
C MET A 166 -15.20 -9.42 2.64
N ALA A 167 -15.08 -9.96 3.85
CA ALA A 167 -16.23 -10.24 4.70
C ALA A 167 -16.97 -8.95 5.10
N TRP A 168 -16.26 -7.83 5.29
CA TRP A 168 -16.89 -6.53 5.51
C TRP A 168 -17.68 -6.07 4.28
N CYS A 169 -17.13 -6.19 3.07
CA CYS A 169 -17.80 -5.80 1.84
C CYS A 169 -19.11 -6.56 1.64
N GLU A 170 -19.10 -7.88 1.82
CA GLU A 170 -20.31 -8.72 1.73
C GLU A 170 -21.37 -8.31 2.75
N ARG A 171 -20.98 -8.18 4.03
CA ARG A 171 -21.91 -7.76 5.09
C ARG A 171 -22.51 -6.37 4.86
N VAL A 172 -21.75 -5.42 4.34
CA VAL A 172 -22.25 -4.06 4.09
C VAL A 172 -23.13 -4.03 2.85
N ALA A 173 -22.81 -4.79 1.81
CA ALA A 173 -23.69 -4.94 0.65
C ALA A 173 -25.08 -5.48 1.07
N ASP A 174 -25.11 -6.50 1.92
CA ASP A 174 -26.37 -7.07 2.43
C ASP A 174 -27.17 -6.08 3.27
N ARG A 175 -26.50 -5.19 4.03
CA ARG A 175 -27.17 -4.09 4.75
C ARG A 175 -27.78 -3.06 3.82
N ILE A 176 -27.10 -2.73 2.72
CA ILE A 176 -27.60 -1.78 1.72
C ILE A 176 -28.86 -2.37 1.07
N ASP A 177 -28.79 -3.62 0.62
CA ASP A 177 -29.91 -4.33 -0.01
C ASP A 177 -31.12 -4.51 0.92
N SER A 178 -30.90 -4.64 2.23
CA SER A 178 -31.99 -4.75 3.21
C SER A 178 -32.72 -3.43 3.47
N GLY A 179 -32.27 -2.32 2.89
CA GLY A 179 -32.94 -1.03 3.04
C GLY A 179 -32.50 -0.23 4.28
N VAL A 180 -31.36 -0.55 4.91
CA VAL A 180 -30.91 0.19 6.11
C VAL A 180 -30.78 1.68 5.80
N SER A 181 -31.33 2.58 6.62
CA SER A 181 -31.12 4.02 6.40
C SER A 181 -29.63 4.37 6.56
N TYR A 182 -29.12 5.28 5.74
CA TYR A 182 -27.77 5.82 5.96
C TYR A 182 -27.77 6.93 7.01
N LEU A 183 -28.95 7.43 7.38
CA LEU A 183 -29.12 8.39 8.45
C LEU A 183 -29.18 7.69 9.83
N PRO A 184 -28.70 8.36 10.89
CA PRO A 184 -28.87 7.87 12.26
C PRO A 184 -30.35 7.74 12.65
N ALA A 185 -30.66 6.87 13.60
CA ALA A 185 -32.01 6.73 14.13
C ALA A 185 -32.42 7.91 15.06
N GLY A 186 -32.85 9.04 14.47
CA GLY A 186 -33.65 10.14 15.09
C GLY A 186 -32.92 11.42 15.59
N PRO A 187 -33.62 12.59 15.76
CA PRO A 187 -35.07 12.80 15.58
C PRO A 187 -35.47 13.38 14.21
N ALA A 188 -36.67 12.96 13.80
CA ALA A 188 -37.66 13.58 12.91
C ALA A 188 -37.27 14.19 11.54
N ARG A 189 -38.03 13.77 10.51
CA ARG A 189 -38.38 14.59 9.34
C ARG A 189 -38.58 16.05 9.77
N GLY A 190 -37.62 16.91 9.43
CA GLY A 190 -37.63 18.34 9.79
C GLY A 190 -36.23 18.89 10.07
N GLU A 191 -35.32 18.08 10.62
CA GLU A 191 -33.94 18.47 10.93
C GLU A 191 -32.98 17.35 10.48
N GLY A 192 -33.03 16.99 9.20
CA GLY A 192 -32.01 16.11 8.63
C GLY A 192 -30.62 16.71 8.84
N TRP A 193 -29.58 15.87 8.91
CA TRP A 193 -28.20 16.35 8.81
C TRP A 193 -28.11 17.31 7.62
N PRO A 194 -27.80 18.61 7.81
CA PRO A 194 -28.09 19.64 6.81
C PRO A 194 -27.34 19.46 5.48
N GLY A 195 -26.39 18.53 5.41
CA GLY A 195 -25.62 18.24 4.20
C GLY A 195 -26.04 17.02 3.37
N TRP A 196 -26.90 16.11 3.83
CA TRP A 196 -27.11 14.81 3.15
C TRP A 196 -28.54 14.26 3.26
N SER A 197 -29.11 13.84 2.12
CA SER A 197 -30.39 13.11 2.00
C SER A 197 -30.16 11.68 1.51
N ASP A 198 -30.98 10.73 1.97
CA ASP A 198 -30.98 9.30 1.58
C ASP A 198 -31.44 9.12 0.11
N GLY A 199 -30.70 9.68 -0.86
CA GLY A 199 -30.77 9.33 -2.28
C GLY A 199 -32.15 9.33 -2.96
N GLU A 200 -33.21 9.91 -2.38
CA GLU A 200 -34.48 10.03 -3.09
C GLU A 200 -34.28 10.99 -4.27
N PRO A 201 -34.51 10.55 -5.52
CA PRO A 201 -34.42 11.43 -6.67
C PRO A 201 -35.39 12.59 -6.43
N GLY A 202 -34.83 13.81 -6.43
CA GLY A 202 -35.52 15.01 -5.99
C GLY A 202 -36.93 15.08 -6.57
N ARG A 203 -37.93 15.21 -5.69
CA ARG A 203 -39.21 15.82 -6.07
C ARG A 203 -38.87 17.13 -6.74
N THR A 204 -39.16 17.21 -8.04
CA THR A 204 -39.24 18.45 -8.78
C THR A 204 -40.05 19.44 -7.95
N ALA A 205 -39.40 20.51 -7.51
CA ALA A 205 -40.10 21.66 -6.98
C ALA A 205 -40.97 22.19 -8.12
N ASP A 206 -42.29 22.02 -8.00
CA ASP A 206 -43.26 22.68 -8.85
C ASP A 206 -42.99 24.18 -8.82
N ALA A 207 -42.58 24.72 -9.98
CA ALA A 207 -42.51 26.14 -10.20
C ALA A 207 -43.89 26.63 -10.66
N LYS A 208 -44.53 27.38 -9.75
CA LYS A 208 -45.58 28.40 -9.93
C LYS A 208 -46.63 28.22 -11.04
#